data_AF-A0A524MQG7-F1
#
_entry.id   AF-A0A524MQG7-F1
#
_cell.length_a   1.000
_cell.length_b   1.000
_cell.length_c   1.000
_cell.angle_alpha   90.00
_cell.angle_beta   90.00
_cell.angle_gamma   90.00
#
_symmetry.space_group_name_H-M   'P 1'
#
loop_
_entity.id
_entity.type
_entity.pdbx_description
1 polymer ?
#
loop_
_entity_poly.entity_id
_entity_poly.type
_entity_poly.pdbx_seq_one_letter_code
_entity_poly.pdbx_strand_id
1 'polypeptide(L)'
;MAKGGKRSRPGKGGIELAEEAFHLIRCAPVSVWATYAIGSVPFVLGLLFFCADMRMNAFSDDYCFEASFVLALLFVWMKTFESIYARGLMAVMQGTSEGPWTARRVARAAAMQAAVQPLGLLAVPVSMLMGIPFGWVYAFFQNVTVFAAESSKESFSDVVRRSWKLGLLHPFQNHIVLWVLSPWMLGLGLAIVFGAAAFATRSWGLASEVPQLMWLMMSWLVVILFNVAVIMSPLGAMIAANITILLVIAPMLLKSWFGIETIFSLSGPGSIFNTTFLIVVVGLSYLCMQPVLVAAYVLRCFYGEAIRSGADIRAELVALRRGGTGTLTGMMLFATILIAAPGTCGAAQQYVMSERPAVASVELDQSIEEVLTRAEYRWRLPEENQDQNDDSMFMVFLRKCFEVLKNAAGAIERLMSRIEKWFMSTFEPKEKARRKTSSESDWRFVNWQDWQRALALVLLTVLCCVVGIVGYRLWRKHRKDVGMVEAVPSRIMPDLEDEDITADELPADEWTTHALELLRAGELRLALRALHMGCLAFLADHERVTIARYKSNGDYRRELCRKARNEAALLRAFQENVSALESVWYGRHEATPEILRAVIENRTVIVGGQISELEAVAGLL
;
A
#
# COMPACT_ATOMS: atom_id res chain seq x y z
N MET A 1 -15.40 3.57 -47.69
CA MET A 1 -14.47 4.21 -46.73
C MET A 1 -14.96 3.96 -45.31
N ALA A 2 -14.42 2.96 -44.61
CA ALA A 2 -14.74 2.74 -43.19
C ALA A 2 -13.60 3.31 -42.33
N LYS A 3 -13.91 4.26 -41.44
CA LYS A 3 -12.94 4.77 -40.45
C LYS A 3 -12.79 3.71 -39.35
N GLY A 4 -11.81 2.82 -39.51
CA GLY A 4 -11.38 1.89 -38.46
C GLY A 4 -10.92 2.66 -37.24
N GLY A 5 -11.74 2.69 -36.18
CA GLY A 5 -11.40 3.35 -34.93
C GLY A 5 -10.19 2.68 -34.29
N LYS A 6 -9.12 3.46 -34.07
CA LYS A 6 -7.89 3.01 -33.40
C LYS A 6 -8.22 2.55 -31.97
N ARG A 7 -8.40 1.24 -31.76
CA ARG A 7 -8.35 0.65 -30.43
C ARG A 7 -6.89 0.63 -29.99
N SER A 8 -6.48 1.66 -29.23
CA SER A 8 -5.42 1.49 -28.24
C SER A 8 -5.70 0.19 -27.48
N ARG A 9 -4.65 -0.56 -27.08
CA ARG A 9 -4.83 -1.55 -26.01
C ARG A 9 -5.55 -0.84 -24.86
N PRO A 10 -6.71 -1.33 -24.40
CA PRO A 10 -7.43 -0.65 -23.33
C PRO A 10 -6.55 -0.76 -22.08
N GLY A 11 -6.10 0.38 -21.55
CA GLY A 11 -5.65 0.40 -20.16
C GLY A 11 -6.81 -0.07 -19.29
N LYS A 12 -6.50 -0.87 -18.24
CA LYS A 12 -7.48 -1.60 -17.42
C LYS A 12 -8.77 -0.80 -17.18
N GLY A 13 -9.92 -1.43 -17.36
CA GLY A 13 -11.22 -0.77 -17.16
C GLY A 13 -11.35 -0.19 -15.75
N GLY A 14 -12.13 0.88 -15.58
CA GLY A 14 -12.37 1.42 -14.23
C GLY A 14 -13.11 0.43 -13.30
N ILE A 15 -13.88 -0.50 -13.88
CA ILE A 15 -14.53 -1.61 -13.18
C ILE A 15 -13.52 -2.71 -12.85
N GLU A 16 -12.71 -3.14 -13.81
CA GLU A 16 -11.62 -4.11 -13.63
C GLU A 16 -10.64 -3.67 -12.52
N LEU A 17 -10.31 -2.39 -12.47
CA LEU A 17 -9.50 -1.79 -11.41
C LEU A 17 -10.20 -1.83 -10.02
N ALA A 18 -11.52 -1.72 -9.97
CA ALA A 18 -12.29 -1.86 -8.73
C ALA A 18 -12.37 -3.33 -8.28
N GLU A 19 -12.53 -4.28 -9.21
CA GLU A 19 -12.45 -5.71 -8.94
C GLU A 19 -11.07 -6.13 -8.42
N GLU A 20 -10.01 -5.60 -9.02
CA GLU A 20 -8.64 -5.80 -8.58
C GLU A 20 -8.37 -5.16 -7.20
N ALA A 21 -8.98 -4.01 -6.89
CA ALA A 21 -8.96 -3.41 -5.56
C ALA A 21 -9.63 -4.33 -4.51
N PHE A 22 -10.77 -4.93 -4.84
CA PHE A 22 -11.40 -5.95 -3.98
C PHE A 22 -10.53 -7.19 -3.80
N HIS A 23 -9.85 -7.65 -4.86
CA HIS A 23 -8.95 -8.79 -4.79
C HIS A 23 -7.74 -8.49 -3.89
N LEU A 24 -7.06 -7.37 -4.10
CA LEU A 24 -5.91 -6.92 -3.31
C LEU A 24 -6.24 -6.86 -1.81
N ILE A 25 -7.42 -6.33 -1.46
CA ILE A 25 -7.89 -6.23 -0.08
C ILE A 25 -8.20 -7.60 0.55
N ARG A 26 -8.71 -8.56 -0.24
CA ARG A 26 -8.92 -9.95 0.23
C ARG A 26 -7.59 -10.68 0.47
N CYS A 27 -6.56 -10.36 -0.31
CA CYS A 27 -5.20 -10.88 -0.12
C CYS A 27 -4.41 -10.13 0.98
N ALA A 28 -4.89 -8.99 1.48
CA ALA A 28 -4.20 -8.21 2.48
C ALA A 28 -4.24 -8.90 3.87
N PRO A 29 -3.13 -8.95 4.61
CA PRO A 29 -3.10 -9.59 5.93
C PRO A 29 -3.91 -8.78 6.95
N VAL A 30 -4.37 -9.47 8.01
CA VAL A 30 -5.21 -8.89 9.08
C VAL A 30 -4.56 -7.65 9.74
N SER A 31 -3.24 -7.54 9.75
CA SER A 31 -2.50 -6.36 10.24
C SER A 31 -2.79 -5.08 9.43
N VAL A 32 -2.93 -5.21 8.11
CA VAL A 32 -3.26 -4.08 7.22
C VAL A 32 -4.71 -3.65 7.45
N TRP A 33 -5.64 -4.61 7.55
CA TRP A 33 -7.03 -4.34 7.94
C TRP A 33 -7.17 -3.70 9.33
N ALA A 34 -6.42 -4.18 10.32
CA ALA A 34 -6.41 -3.61 11.67
C ALA A 34 -5.92 -2.15 11.66
N THR A 35 -4.93 -1.84 10.81
CA THR A 35 -4.44 -0.46 10.62
C THR A 35 -5.56 0.46 10.11
N TYR A 36 -6.32 0.03 9.10
CA TYR A 36 -7.47 0.79 8.61
C TYR A 36 -8.53 1.01 9.69
N ALA A 37 -8.87 -0.04 10.45
CA ALA A 37 -9.88 0.04 11.51
C ALA A 37 -9.47 0.98 12.65
N ILE A 38 -8.22 0.90 13.12
CA ILE A 38 -7.64 1.76 14.16
C ILE A 38 -7.61 3.23 13.72
N GLY A 39 -7.43 3.51 12.43
CA GLY A 39 -7.50 4.85 11.87
C GLY A 39 -8.93 5.40 11.78
N SER A 40 -9.80 4.68 11.08
CA SER A 40 -11.06 5.21 10.57
C SER A 40 -12.22 5.10 11.56
N VAL A 41 -12.29 4.02 12.35
CA VAL A 41 -13.41 3.81 13.28
C VAL A 41 -13.45 4.88 14.38
N PRO A 42 -12.34 5.28 15.04
CA PRO A 42 -12.38 6.34 16.05
C PRO A 42 -12.83 7.69 15.51
N PHE A 43 -12.43 8.05 14.28
CA PHE A 43 -12.89 9.30 13.66
C PHE A 43 -14.38 9.26 13.33
N VAL A 44 -14.88 8.18 12.70
CA VAL A 44 -16.30 8.10 12.34
C VAL A 44 -17.16 8.05 13.59
N LEU A 45 -16.80 7.27 14.62
CA LEU A 45 -17.52 7.27 15.90
C LEU A 45 -17.44 8.64 16.61
N GLY A 46 -16.28 9.30 16.59
CA GLY A 46 -16.12 10.64 17.15
C GLY A 46 -16.96 11.70 16.43
N LEU A 47 -17.06 11.62 15.10
CA LEU A 47 -17.92 12.47 14.27
C LEU A 47 -19.41 12.23 14.57
N LEU A 48 -19.83 10.96 14.65
CA LEU A 48 -21.21 10.60 15.00
C LEU A 48 -21.57 11.08 16.41
N PHE A 49 -20.67 10.91 17.38
CA PHE A 49 -20.84 11.41 18.74
C PHE A 49 -20.94 12.93 18.77
N PHE A 50 -20.00 13.64 18.12
CA PHE A 50 -20.01 15.10 18.01
C PHE A 50 -21.31 15.62 17.39
N CYS A 51 -21.74 15.05 16.26
CA CYS A 51 -23.00 15.43 15.61
C CYS A 51 -24.26 15.10 16.42
N ALA A 52 -24.23 14.10 17.31
CA ALA A 52 -25.34 13.81 18.21
C ALA A 52 -25.35 14.76 19.41
N ASP A 53 -24.20 14.94 20.07
CA ASP A 53 -24.04 15.74 21.28
C ASP A 53 -24.32 17.23 21.01
N MET A 54 -23.75 17.81 19.94
CA MET A 54 -24.03 19.20 19.49
C MET A 54 -25.49 19.44 19.08
N ARG A 55 -26.32 18.40 18.96
CA ARG A 55 -27.76 18.51 18.65
C ARG A 55 -28.68 18.26 19.84
N MET A 56 -28.19 17.55 20.86
CA MET A 56 -29.03 17.04 21.96
C MET A 56 -28.67 17.65 23.32
N ASN A 57 -27.51 18.29 23.44
CA ASN A 57 -26.97 18.77 24.70
C ASN A 57 -27.02 20.30 24.77
N ALA A 58 -27.76 20.85 25.73
CA ALA A 58 -28.01 22.29 25.84
C ALA A 58 -26.77 23.13 26.22
N PHE A 59 -25.70 22.48 26.71
CA PHE A 59 -24.45 23.12 27.09
C PHE A 59 -23.34 22.92 26.03
N SER A 60 -23.70 22.48 24.81
CA SER A 60 -22.75 22.21 23.73
C SER A 60 -21.80 23.38 23.44
N ASP A 61 -22.30 24.60 23.56
CA ASP A 61 -21.59 25.83 23.22
C ASP A 61 -20.38 26.08 24.14
N ASP A 62 -20.45 25.62 25.40
CA ASP A 62 -19.40 25.81 26.40
C ASP A 62 -18.11 25.03 26.09
N TYR A 63 -18.20 23.94 25.31
CA TYR A 63 -17.07 23.06 24.96
C TYR A 63 -16.99 22.69 23.47
N CYS A 64 -17.76 23.37 22.62
CA CYS A 64 -17.75 23.19 21.16
C CYS A 64 -16.34 23.38 20.57
N PHE A 65 -15.55 24.28 21.17
CA PHE A 65 -14.16 24.51 20.79
C PHE A 65 -13.26 23.28 21.04
N GLU A 66 -13.25 22.72 22.25
CA GLU A 66 -12.46 21.53 22.57
C GLU A 66 -12.94 20.32 21.77
N ALA A 67 -14.25 20.13 21.65
CA ALA A 67 -14.84 19.00 20.93
C ALA A 67 -14.52 19.05 19.42
N SER A 68 -14.58 20.23 18.79
CA SER A 68 -14.18 20.40 17.40
C SER A 68 -12.66 20.28 17.18
N PHE A 69 -11.83 20.69 18.16
CA PHE A 69 -10.39 20.47 18.13
C PHE A 69 -10.04 18.98 18.23
N VAL A 70 -10.67 18.22 19.13
CA VAL A 70 -10.53 16.76 19.22
C VAL A 70 -10.95 16.09 17.91
N LEU A 71 -12.06 16.52 17.31
CA LEU A 71 -12.53 15.99 16.02
C LEU A 71 -11.53 16.28 14.88
N ALA A 72 -10.90 17.45 14.87
CA ALA A 72 -9.84 17.79 13.91
C ALA A 72 -8.58 16.92 14.10
N LEU A 73 -8.19 16.63 15.34
CA LEU A 73 -7.10 15.68 15.63
C LEU A 73 -7.46 14.26 15.17
N LEU A 74 -8.70 13.81 15.39
CA LEU A 74 -9.18 12.51 14.90
C LEU A 74 -9.22 12.44 13.37
N PHE A 75 -9.51 13.55 12.67
CA PHE A 75 -9.45 13.61 11.21
C PHE A 75 -8.02 13.42 10.69
N VAL A 76 -7.04 14.10 11.29
CA VAL A 76 -5.61 13.95 10.96
C VAL A 76 -5.13 12.53 11.31
N TRP A 77 -5.57 11.97 12.44
CA TRP A 77 -5.31 10.59 12.83
C TRP A 77 -5.80 9.61 11.76
N MET A 78 -7.07 9.67 11.38
CA MET A 78 -7.64 8.84 10.32
C MET A 78 -6.83 8.95 9.02
N LYS A 79 -6.57 10.17 8.54
CA LYS A 79 -5.83 10.37 7.28
C LYS A 79 -4.39 9.87 7.34
N THR A 80 -3.76 9.93 8.52
CA THR A 80 -2.43 9.34 8.74
C THR A 80 -2.50 7.82 8.63
N PHE A 81 -3.47 7.17 9.28
CA PHE A 81 -3.64 5.72 9.23
C PHE A 81 -4.12 5.20 7.88
N GLU A 82 -4.92 5.97 7.12
CA GLU A 82 -5.23 5.66 5.72
C GLU A 82 -3.96 5.64 4.84
N SER A 83 -2.98 6.52 5.13
CA SER A 83 -1.68 6.52 4.45
C SER A 83 -0.80 5.32 4.83
N ILE A 84 -0.82 4.91 6.10
CA ILE A 84 -0.14 3.69 6.58
C ILE A 84 -0.79 2.44 5.93
N TYR A 85 -2.13 2.39 5.88
CA TYR A 85 -2.90 1.34 5.21
C TYR A 85 -2.57 1.26 3.70
N ALA A 86 -2.54 2.40 3.02
CA ALA A 86 -2.15 2.47 1.60
C ALA A 86 -0.74 1.93 1.37
N ARG A 87 0.22 2.21 2.26
CA ARG A 87 1.57 1.65 2.17
C ARG A 87 1.60 0.13 2.39
N GLY A 88 0.78 -0.38 3.31
CA GLY A 88 0.62 -1.81 3.56
C GLY A 88 0.08 -2.54 2.33
N LEU A 89 -0.95 -2.00 1.68
CA LEU A 89 -1.45 -2.53 0.40
C LEU A 89 -0.38 -2.49 -0.70
N MET A 90 0.38 -1.40 -0.81
CA MET A 90 1.49 -1.28 -1.76
C MET A 90 2.59 -2.33 -1.51
N ALA A 91 2.89 -2.66 -0.24
CA ALA A 91 3.86 -3.70 0.12
C ALA A 91 3.36 -5.11 -0.25
N VAL A 92 2.07 -5.39 -0.04
CA VAL A 92 1.41 -6.63 -0.50
C VAL A 92 1.52 -6.78 -2.02
N MET A 93 1.20 -5.73 -2.79
CA MET A 93 1.35 -5.74 -4.25
C MET A 93 2.79 -5.99 -4.70
N GLN A 94 3.75 -5.32 -4.07
CA GLN A 94 5.18 -5.44 -4.41
C GLN A 94 5.80 -6.77 -3.94
N GLY A 95 5.08 -7.57 -3.13
CA GLY A 95 5.60 -8.80 -2.54
C GLY A 95 6.82 -8.58 -1.64
N THR A 96 6.91 -7.39 -1.02
CA THR A 96 8.01 -6.93 -0.17
C THR A 96 7.56 -6.77 1.29
N SER A 97 8.48 -6.92 2.24
CA SER A 97 8.22 -6.58 3.64
C SER A 97 8.29 -5.07 3.84
N GLU A 98 7.41 -4.53 4.69
CA GLU A 98 7.48 -3.11 5.06
C GLU A 98 8.76 -2.82 5.86
N GLY A 99 9.53 -1.81 5.42
CA GLY A 99 10.59 -1.24 6.26
C GLY A 99 10.01 -0.63 7.54
N PRO A 100 10.75 -0.68 8.67
CA PRO A 100 10.20 -0.43 10.01
C PRO A 100 9.57 0.96 10.16
N TRP A 101 8.42 1.00 10.86
CA TRP A 101 7.73 2.24 11.20
C TRP A 101 8.49 3.01 12.28
N THR A 102 9.14 4.11 11.88
CA THR A 102 9.80 5.04 12.81
C THR A 102 8.85 6.18 13.17
N ALA A 103 8.95 6.69 14.41
CA ALA A 103 8.13 7.82 14.86
C ALA A 103 8.26 9.05 13.95
N ARG A 104 9.47 9.32 13.42
CA ARG A 104 9.74 10.40 12.47
C ARG A 104 8.97 10.23 11.15
N ARG A 105 8.82 9.00 10.64
CA ARG A 105 8.06 8.69 9.42
C ARG A 105 6.56 8.92 9.64
N VAL A 106 6.02 8.45 10.76
CA VAL A 106 4.60 8.65 11.13
C VAL A 106 4.31 10.13 11.35
N ALA A 107 5.15 10.85 12.09
CA ALA A 107 4.99 12.29 12.32
C ALA A 107 5.06 13.11 11.02
N ARG A 108 5.95 12.75 10.09
CA ARG A 108 6.01 13.36 8.74
C ARG A 108 4.74 13.09 7.93
N ALA A 109 4.24 11.84 7.95
CA ALA A 109 2.99 11.51 7.28
C ALA A 109 1.83 12.33 7.87
N ALA A 110 1.72 12.40 9.20
CA ALA A 110 0.72 13.21 9.89
C ALA A 110 0.81 14.71 9.54
N ALA A 111 2.02 15.28 9.48
CA ALA A 111 2.22 16.67 9.06
C ALA A 111 1.80 16.93 7.61
N MET A 112 2.10 16.01 6.69
CA MET A 112 1.63 16.07 5.30
C MET A 112 0.09 16.01 5.23
N GLN A 113 -0.52 15.06 5.94
CA GLN A 113 -1.99 14.93 5.96
C GLN A 113 -2.67 16.15 6.58
N ALA A 114 -2.14 16.68 7.69
CA ALA A 114 -2.66 17.88 8.35
C ALA A 114 -2.54 19.14 7.49
N ALA A 115 -1.51 19.25 6.66
CA ALA A 115 -1.33 20.40 5.78
C ALA A 115 -2.19 20.35 4.51
N VAL A 116 -2.48 19.15 3.98
CA VAL A 116 -3.15 18.99 2.68
C VAL A 116 -4.62 18.59 2.81
N GLN A 117 -4.97 17.59 3.62
CA GLN A 117 -6.33 17.02 3.63
C GLN A 117 -7.45 17.97 4.08
N PRO A 118 -7.24 18.92 5.02
CA PRO A 118 -8.26 19.90 5.36
C PRO A 118 -8.67 20.79 4.17
N LEU A 119 -7.76 21.04 3.22
CA LEU A 119 -8.10 21.74 1.97
C LEU A 119 -9.06 20.91 1.11
N GLY A 120 -8.96 19.58 1.17
CA GLY A 120 -9.85 18.66 0.48
C GLY A 120 -11.31 18.73 0.97
N LEU A 121 -11.54 19.04 2.25
CA LEU A 121 -12.88 19.23 2.81
C LEU A 121 -13.64 20.41 2.15
N LEU A 122 -12.92 21.37 1.56
CA LEU A 122 -13.51 22.50 0.83
C LEU A 122 -13.40 22.32 -0.70
N ALA A 123 -12.22 21.90 -1.17
CA ALA A 123 -11.94 21.78 -2.60
C ALA A 123 -12.71 20.64 -3.28
N VAL A 124 -12.97 19.52 -2.59
CA VAL A 124 -13.75 18.40 -3.16
C VAL A 124 -15.22 18.79 -3.36
N PRO A 125 -15.97 19.34 -2.37
CA PRO A 125 -17.33 19.85 -2.61
C PRO A 125 -17.42 20.91 -3.71
N VAL A 126 -16.52 21.90 -3.71
CA VAL A 126 -16.53 22.97 -4.71
C VAL A 126 -16.27 22.41 -6.11
N SER A 127 -15.25 21.56 -6.29
CA SER A 127 -14.98 20.94 -7.59
C SER A 127 -16.08 19.99 -8.05
N MET A 128 -16.78 19.32 -7.12
CA MET A 128 -17.96 18.49 -7.42
C MET A 128 -19.13 19.33 -7.94
N LEU A 129 -19.41 20.48 -7.32
CA LEU A 129 -20.45 21.43 -7.79
C LEU A 129 -20.12 22.04 -9.16
N MET A 130 -18.82 22.21 -9.47
CA MET A 130 -18.35 22.69 -10.78
C MET A 130 -18.23 21.58 -11.85
N GLY A 131 -18.31 20.30 -11.45
CA GLY A 131 -18.13 19.12 -12.30
C GLY A 131 -16.70 18.92 -12.82
N ILE A 132 -16.21 19.81 -13.68
CA ILE A 132 -15.00 19.62 -14.50
C ILE A 132 -13.72 20.15 -13.82
N PRO A 133 -13.62 20.09 -12.48
CA PRO A 133 -12.35 19.65 -11.91
C PRO A 133 -12.45 18.47 -10.91
N PHE A 134 -13.66 17.97 -10.61
CA PHE A 134 -13.91 17.00 -9.54
C PHE A 134 -12.97 15.79 -9.55
N GLY A 135 -12.90 15.08 -10.67
CA GLY A 135 -12.12 13.84 -10.77
C GLY A 135 -10.64 14.02 -10.46
N TRP A 136 -10.02 15.08 -10.98
CA TRP A 136 -8.60 15.35 -10.79
C TRP A 136 -8.29 15.88 -9.38
N VAL A 137 -9.13 16.77 -8.85
CA VAL A 137 -8.99 17.29 -7.47
C VAL A 137 -9.11 16.13 -6.47
N TYR A 138 -10.07 15.23 -6.68
CA TYR A 138 -10.22 14.04 -5.84
C TYR A 138 -9.02 13.10 -5.94
N ALA A 139 -8.57 12.81 -7.17
CA ALA A 139 -7.41 11.96 -7.40
C ALA A 139 -6.14 12.51 -6.75
N PHE A 140 -5.94 13.83 -6.79
CA PHE A 140 -4.83 14.48 -6.11
C PHE A 140 -4.83 14.20 -4.60
N PHE A 141 -5.94 14.42 -3.89
CA PHE A 141 -5.99 14.19 -2.44
C PHE A 141 -5.80 12.72 -2.05
N GLN A 142 -6.27 11.78 -2.87
CA GLN A 142 -6.07 10.35 -2.63
C GLN A 142 -4.63 9.90 -2.94
N ASN A 143 -4.01 10.42 -4.01
CA ASN A 143 -2.61 10.15 -4.31
C ASN A 143 -1.69 10.68 -3.19
N VAL A 144 -1.99 11.85 -2.62
CA VAL A 144 -1.28 12.36 -1.42
C VAL A 144 -1.43 11.39 -0.24
N THR A 145 -2.59 10.76 -0.06
CA THR A 145 -2.76 9.67 0.94
C THR A 145 -1.84 8.49 0.66
N VAL A 146 -1.71 8.04 -0.59
CA VAL A 146 -0.83 6.91 -0.96
C VAL A 146 0.65 7.22 -0.67
N PHE A 147 1.13 8.41 -1.01
CA PHE A 147 2.57 8.74 -0.94
C PHE A 147 3.06 9.35 0.38
N ALA A 148 2.19 9.95 1.20
CA ALA A 148 2.64 10.67 2.41
C ALA A 148 3.42 9.82 3.43
N ALA A 149 3.16 8.51 3.48
CA ALA A 149 3.86 7.56 4.34
C ALA A 149 5.03 6.83 3.67
N GLU A 150 5.44 7.24 2.46
CA GLU A 150 6.63 6.71 1.79
C GLU A 150 7.95 7.14 2.49
N SER A 151 9.09 6.58 2.04
CA SER A 151 10.38 6.72 2.72
C SER A 151 10.91 8.16 2.74
N SER A 152 11.78 8.47 3.70
CA SER A 152 12.12 9.84 4.11
C SER A 152 12.92 10.69 3.11
N LYS A 153 13.21 10.21 1.89
CA LYS A 153 14.09 10.89 0.92
C LYS A 153 13.42 12.03 0.15
N GLU A 154 12.12 11.93 -0.15
CA GLU A 154 11.41 12.95 -0.94
C GLU A 154 11.17 14.24 -0.15
N SER A 155 11.02 15.38 -0.81
CA SER A 155 10.54 16.63 -0.20
C SER A 155 9.00 16.69 -0.16
N PHE A 156 8.45 17.65 0.59
CA PHE A 156 7.00 17.93 0.59
C PHE A 156 6.51 18.29 -0.83
N SER A 157 7.28 19.12 -1.53
CA SER A 157 6.96 19.56 -2.89
C SER A 157 6.93 18.41 -3.90
N ASP A 158 7.81 17.41 -3.71
CA ASP A 158 7.93 16.28 -4.62
C ASP A 158 6.69 15.38 -4.53
N VAL A 159 6.24 15.08 -3.30
CA VAL A 159 4.99 14.32 -3.07
C VAL A 159 3.79 15.02 -3.68
N VAL A 160 3.67 16.34 -3.53
CA VAL A 160 2.57 17.13 -4.14
C VAL A 160 2.63 17.09 -5.66
N ARG A 161 3.82 17.33 -6.25
CA ARG A 161 4.03 17.31 -7.72
C ARG A 161 3.80 15.92 -8.32
N ARG A 162 4.29 14.85 -7.66
CA ARG A 162 4.07 13.44 -8.03
C ARG A 162 2.59 13.07 -7.96
N SER A 163 1.92 13.44 -6.87
CA SER A 163 0.48 13.20 -6.68
C SER A 163 -0.37 13.87 -7.75
N TRP A 164 -0.06 15.12 -8.13
CA TRP A 164 -0.72 15.83 -9.22
C TRP A 164 -0.48 15.16 -10.58
N LYS A 165 0.80 14.89 -10.92
CA LYS A 165 1.19 14.27 -12.20
C LYS A 165 0.50 12.91 -12.42
N LEU A 166 0.41 12.09 -11.39
CA LEU A 166 -0.29 10.80 -11.44
C LEU A 166 -1.82 10.95 -11.40
N GLY A 167 -2.35 12.03 -10.80
CA GLY A 167 -3.78 12.35 -10.78
C GLY A 167 -4.35 12.70 -12.15
N LEU A 168 -3.51 13.20 -13.07
CA LEU A 168 -3.86 13.48 -14.47
C LEU A 168 -3.94 12.21 -15.34
N LEU A 169 -3.41 11.06 -14.89
CA LEU A 169 -3.39 9.83 -15.68
C LEU A 169 -4.76 9.13 -15.73
N HIS A 170 -5.12 8.65 -16.93
CA HIS A 170 -6.34 7.90 -17.23
C HIS A 170 -7.61 8.50 -16.57
N PRO A 171 -8.03 9.73 -16.97
CA PRO A 171 -9.14 10.43 -16.32
C PRO A 171 -10.46 9.66 -16.44
N PHE A 172 -10.73 8.99 -17.56
CA PHE A 172 -11.96 8.20 -17.72
C PHE A 172 -12.04 7.03 -16.72
N GLN A 173 -10.93 6.30 -16.51
CA GLN A 173 -10.81 5.24 -15.51
C GLN A 173 -11.05 5.80 -14.10
N ASN A 174 -10.50 6.97 -13.79
CA ASN A 174 -10.70 7.67 -12.51
C ASN A 174 -12.17 8.04 -12.26
N HIS A 175 -12.88 8.56 -13.27
CA HIS A 175 -14.29 8.90 -13.13
C HIS A 175 -15.16 7.67 -12.89
N ILE A 176 -14.87 6.53 -13.53
CA ILE A 176 -15.56 5.25 -13.24
C ILE A 176 -15.28 4.77 -11.81
N VAL A 177 -14.01 4.79 -11.37
CA VAL A 177 -13.64 4.44 -9.98
C VAL A 177 -14.38 5.31 -8.97
N LEU A 178 -14.47 6.62 -9.21
CA LEU A 178 -15.20 7.54 -8.33
C LEU A 178 -16.71 7.31 -8.35
N TRP A 179 -17.28 7.09 -9.53
CA TRP A 179 -18.70 6.77 -9.66
C TRP A 179 -19.07 5.51 -8.87
N VAL A 180 -18.30 4.43 -9.00
CA VAL A 180 -18.55 3.18 -8.26
C VAL A 180 -18.23 3.31 -6.76
N LEU A 181 -17.04 3.83 -6.40
CA LEU A 181 -16.45 3.67 -5.06
C LEU A 181 -16.37 4.95 -4.20
N SER A 182 -16.76 6.14 -4.68
CA SER A 182 -16.61 7.38 -3.89
C SER A 182 -17.73 7.59 -2.87
N PRO A 183 -17.43 7.69 -1.55
CA PRO A 183 -18.41 8.07 -0.53
C PRO A 183 -19.03 9.45 -0.77
N TRP A 184 -18.32 10.36 -1.47
CA TRP A 184 -18.83 11.70 -1.76
C TRP A 184 -19.96 11.70 -2.79
N MET A 185 -19.94 10.77 -3.76
CA MET A 185 -21.04 10.62 -4.73
C MET A 185 -22.30 10.10 -4.04
N LEU A 186 -22.15 9.13 -3.13
CA LEU A 186 -23.23 8.66 -2.26
C LEU A 186 -23.77 9.78 -1.37
N GLY A 187 -22.88 10.52 -0.69
CA GLY A 187 -23.26 11.64 0.19
C GLY A 187 -24.01 12.74 -0.55
N LEU A 188 -23.57 13.12 -1.76
CA LEU A 188 -24.29 14.07 -2.62
C LEU A 188 -25.65 13.52 -3.04
N GLY A 189 -25.71 12.26 -3.51
CA GLY A 189 -26.97 11.63 -3.90
C GLY A 189 -28.00 11.65 -2.77
N LEU A 190 -27.59 11.24 -1.55
CA LEU A 190 -28.43 11.27 -0.36
C LEU A 190 -28.78 12.70 0.09
N ALA A 191 -27.88 13.67 -0.04
CA ALA A 191 -28.20 15.08 0.26
C ALA A 191 -29.27 15.64 -0.72
N ILE A 192 -29.18 15.31 -2.00
CA ILE A 192 -30.20 15.65 -3.01
C ILE A 192 -31.53 14.94 -2.70
N VAL A 193 -31.49 13.65 -2.34
CA VAL A 193 -32.68 12.88 -1.92
C VAL A 193 -33.39 13.58 -0.76
N PHE A 194 -32.71 13.75 0.37
CA PHE A 194 -33.36 14.24 1.59
C PHE A 194 -33.68 15.73 1.48
N GLY A 195 -32.89 16.52 0.74
CA GLY A 195 -33.19 17.91 0.42
C GLY A 195 -34.44 18.07 -0.46
N ALA A 196 -34.58 17.27 -1.51
CA ALA A 196 -35.77 17.29 -2.37
C ALA A 196 -37.02 16.79 -1.63
N ALA A 197 -36.90 15.76 -0.77
CA ALA A 197 -37.99 15.29 0.07
C ALA A 197 -38.42 16.34 1.13
N ALA A 198 -37.47 17.03 1.76
CA ALA A 198 -37.75 18.12 2.69
C ALA A 198 -38.37 19.35 1.99
N PHE A 199 -37.91 19.67 0.77
CA PHE A 199 -38.51 20.73 -0.03
C PHE A 199 -39.94 20.38 -0.47
N ALA A 200 -40.16 19.15 -0.94
CA ALA A 200 -41.49 18.68 -1.35
C ALA A 200 -42.47 18.69 -0.18
N THR A 201 -42.11 18.14 0.98
CA THR A 201 -42.97 18.16 2.18
C THR A 201 -43.28 19.59 2.65
N ARG A 202 -42.30 20.51 2.60
CA ARG A 202 -42.50 21.91 3.01
C ARG A 202 -43.30 22.74 2.01
N SER A 203 -43.10 22.55 0.71
CA SER A 203 -43.82 23.28 -0.34
C SER A 203 -45.25 22.76 -0.53
N TRP A 204 -45.46 21.45 -0.39
CA TRP A 204 -46.77 20.81 -0.53
C TRP A 204 -47.60 20.76 0.75
N GLY A 205 -47.01 21.10 1.91
CA GLY A 205 -47.70 21.29 3.20
C GLY A 205 -48.73 22.42 3.22
N LEU A 206 -48.91 23.14 2.11
CA LEU A 206 -49.98 24.12 1.88
C LEU A 206 -51.15 23.58 1.02
N ALA A 207 -51.08 22.34 0.53
CA ALA A 207 -52.03 21.82 -0.46
C ALA A 207 -52.26 20.29 -0.42
N SER A 208 -52.97 19.77 0.58
CA SER A 208 -53.87 18.61 0.39
C SER A 208 -54.75 18.31 1.61
N GLU A 209 -56.06 18.13 1.39
CA GLU A 209 -56.99 17.59 2.40
C GLU A 209 -57.06 16.04 2.37
N VAL A 210 -56.15 15.37 1.63
CA VAL A 210 -56.20 13.93 1.34
C VAL A 210 -54.89 13.23 1.76
N PRO A 211 -54.79 12.75 3.01
CA PRO A 211 -53.55 12.17 3.55
C PRO A 211 -53.01 10.96 2.78
N GLN A 212 -53.89 10.16 2.16
CA GLN A 212 -53.52 8.95 1.43
C GLN A 212 -52.73 9.26 0.14
N LEU A 213 -53.16 10.29 -0.61
CA LEU A 213 -52.47 10.72 -1.83
C LEU A 213 -51.08 11.29 -1.52
N MET A 214 -50.97 12.05 -0.43
CA MET A 214 -49.69 12.54 0.09
C MET A 214 -48.73 11.39 0.42
N TRP A 215 -49.20 10.34 1.12
CA TRP A 215 -48.37 9.19 1.50
C TRP A 215 -47.87 8.41 0.27
N LEU A 216 -48.74 8.20 -0.72
CA LEU A 216 -48.38 7.58 -2.00
C LEU A 216 -47.33 8.42 -2.75
N MET A 217 -47.54 9.74 -2.85
CA MET A 217 -46.65 10.65 -3.57
C MET A 217 -45.27 10.77 -2.89
N MET A 218 -45.22 10.81 -1.55
CA MET A 218 -43.96 10.76 -0.80
C MET A 218 -43.23 9.42 -0.98
N SER A 219 -43.96 8.30 -1.05
CA SER A 219 -43.37 6.99 -1.32
C SER A 219 -42.71 6.93 -2.71
N TRP A 220 -43.41 7.41 -3.74
CA TRP A 220 -42.83 7.51 -5.09
C TRP A 220 -41.65 8.47 -5.16
N LEU A 221 -41.71 9.61 -4.46
CA LEU A 221 -40.59 10.55 -4.38
C LEU A 221 -39.34 9.88 -3.79
N VAL A 222 -39.48 9.13 -2.68
CA VAL A 222 -38.37 8.37 -2.07
C VAL A 222 -37.82 7.31 -3.03
N VAL A 223 -38.67 6.59 -3.77
CA VAL A 223 -38.23 5.60 -4.77
C VAL A 223 -37.48 6.26 -5.92
N ILE A 224 -37.99 7.37 -6.49
CA ILE A 224 -37.32 8.12 -7.57
C ILE A 224 -35.94 8.59 -7.10
N LEU A 225 -35.88 9.18 -5.91
CA LEU A 225 -34.64 9.73 -5.37
C LEU A 225 -33.64 8.63 -4.98
N PHE A 226 -34.10 7.47 -4.47
CA PHE A 226 -33.24 6.30 -4.27
C PHE A 226 -32.62 5.81 -5.59
N ASN A 227 -33.40 5.77 -6.68
CA ASN A 227 -32.87 5.45 -8.01
C ASN A 227 -31.82 6.50 -8.47
N VAL A 228 -32.01 7.79 -8.18
CA VAL A 228 -30.99 8.82 -8.42
C VAL A 228 -29.72 8.54 -7.60
N ALA A 229 -29.82 8.13 -6.35
CA ALA A 229 -28.66 7.76 -5.53
C ALA A 229 -27.91 6.54 -6.09
N VAL A 230 -28.63 5.52 -6.58
CA VAL A 230 -28.03 4.36 -7.30
C VAL A 230 -27.34 4.78 -8.59
N ILE A 231 -27.93 5.71 -9.36
CA ILE A 231 -27.33 6.25 -10.58
C ILE A 231 -26.08 7.10 -10.27
N MET A 232 -26.01 7.75 -9.10
CA MET A 232 -24.83 8.53 -8.68
C MET A 232 -23.72 7.68 -8.07
N SER A 233 -24.05 6.65 -7.28
CA SER A 233 -23.07 5.70 -6.74
C SER A 233 -23.70 4.33 -6.52
N PRO A 234 -23.59 3.37 -7.47
CA PRO A 234 -24.35 2.13 -7.42
C PRO A 234 -23.95 1.23 -6.23
N LEU A 235 -22.65 1.06 -6.00
CA LEU A 235 -22.13 0.25 -4.90
C LEU A 235 -22.36 0.95 -3.54
N GLY A 236 -22.19 2.27 -3.49
CA GLY A 236 -22.48 3.05 -2.28
C GLY A 236 -23.95 3.00 -1.88
N ALA A 237 -24.87 3.12 -2.85
CA ALA A 237 -26.30 3.04 -2.60
C ALA A 237 -26.73 1.64 -2.14
N MET A 238 -26.14 0.57 -2.69
CA MET A 238 -26.39 -0.80 -2.24
C MET A 238 -25.90 -1.04 -0.80
N ILE A 239 -24.70 -0.56 -0.45
CA ILE A 239 -24.19 -0.63 0.94
C ILE A 239 -25.08 0.18 1.89
N ALA A 240 -25.44 1.41 1.50
CA ALA A 240 -26.34 2.27 2.29
C ALA A 240 -27.73 1.65 2.48
N ALA A 241 -28.27 0.97 1.47
CA ALA A 241 -29.53 0.23 1.56
C ALA A 241 -29.42 -0.93 2.55
N ASN A 242 -28.37 -1.75 2.47
CA ASN A 242 -28.15 -2.85 3.40
C ASN A 242 -27.97 -2.37 4.85
N ILE A 243 -27.26 -1.26 5.06
CA ILE A 243 -27.11 -0.63 6.38
C ILE A 243 -28.47 -0.08 6.87
N THR A 244 -29.24 0.57 6.00
CA THR A 244 -30.58 1.08 6.31
C THR A 244 -31.52 -0.06 6.73
N ILE A 245 -31.53 -1.16 5.98
CA ILE A 245 -32.30 -2.37 6.28
C ILE A 245 -31.88 -2.93 7.65
N LEU A 246 -30.59 -3.05 7.92
CA LEU A 246 -30.07 -3.52 9.21
C LEU A 246 -30.50 -2.62 10.37
N LEU A 247 -30.35 -1.29 10.23
CA LEU A 247 -30.69 -0.30 11.27
C LEU A 247 -32.20 -0.20 11.52
N VAL A 248 -33.05 -0.52 10.55
CA VAL A 248 -34.51 -0.54 10.72
C VAL A 248 -35.00 -1.89 11.28
N ILE A 249 -34.48 -3.01 10.76
CA ILE A 249 -34.95 -4.35 11.16
C ILE A 249 -34.40 -4.78 12.53
N ALA A 250 -33.13 -4.51 12.85
CA ALA A 250 -32.55 -4.97 14.12
C ALA A 250 -33.30 -4.44 15.37
N PRO A 251 -33.71 -3.17 15.46
CA PRO A 251 -34.56 -2.69 16.56
C PRO A 251 -35.94 -3.34 16.61
N MET A 252 -36.53 -3.70 15.46
CA MET A 252 -37.83 -4.40 15.40
C MET A 252 -37.71 -5.86 15.86
N LEU A 253 -36.62 -6.55 15.49
CA LEU A 253 -36.31 -7.89 16.00
C LEU A 253 -36.03 -7.87 17.51
N LEU A 254 -35.30 -6.88 18.02
CA LEU A 254 -35.09 -6.71 19.46
C LEU A 254 -36.40 -6.57 20.24
N LYS A 255 -37.36 -5.78 19.72
CA LYS A 255 -38.71 -5.70 20.30
C LYS A 255 -39.47 -7.03 20.17
N SER A 256 -39.45 -7.67 19.00
CA SER A 256 -40.21 -8.89 18.75
C SER A 256 -39.71 -10.11 19.53
N TRP A 257 -38.40 -10.24 19.75
CA TRP A 257 -37.79 -11.43 20.38
C TRP A 257 -37.47 -11.23 21.86
N PHE A 258 -37.14 -10.01 22.28
CA PHE A 258 -36.72 -9.72 23.67
C PHE A 258 -37.63 -8.71 24.39
N GLY A 259 -38.64 -8.14 23.73
CA GLY A 259 -39.50 -7.11 24.30
C GLY A 259 -38.80 -5.75 24.51
N ILE A 260 -37.56 -5.59 24.02
CA ILE A 260 -36.76 -4.38 24.25
C ILE A 260 -37.26 -3.26 23.34
N GLU A 261 -37.95 -2.28 23.93
CA GLU A 261 -38.36 -1.08 23.21
C GLU A 261 -37.19 -0.12 23.03
N THR A 262 -36.92 0.22 21.78
CA THR A 262 -35.89 1.19 21.38
C THR A 262 -36.53 2.49 20.92
N ILE A 263 -35.76 3.58 20.93
CA ILE A 263 -36.20 4.89 20.40
C ILE A 263 -36.68 4.76 18.93
N PHE A 264 -36.03 3.90 18.13
CA PHE A 264 -36.46 3.59 16.76
C PHE A 264 -37.80 2.85 16.71
N SER A 265 -38.02 1.87 17.59
CA SER A 265 -39.32 1.17 17.64
C SER A 265 -40.46 2.05 18.17
N LEU A 266 -40.17 3.09 18.95
CA LEU A 266 -41.15 4.04 19.50
C LEU A 266 -41.47 5.19 18.52
N SER A 267 -40.49 5.65 17.75
CA SER A 267 -40.65 6.77 16.80
C SER A 267 -41.22 6.39 15.43
N GLY A 268 -41.35 5.09 15.15
CA GLY A 268 -42.02 4.57 13.95
C GLY A 268 -41.28 4.84 12.63
N PRO A 269 -41.91 4.57 11.47
CA PRO A 269 -41.25 4.63 10.16
C PRO A 269 -40.67 6.00 9.79
N GLY A 270 -41.20 7.08 10.37
CA GLY A 270 -40.72 8.45 10.12
C GLY A 270 -39.29 8.72 10.60
N SER A 271 -38.75 7.89 11.52
CA SER A 271 -37.41 8.07 12.09
C SER A 271 -36.27 8.00 11.05
N ILE A 272 -36.53 7.31 9.93
CA ILE A 272 -35.59 7.18 8.79
C ILE A 272 -35.27 8.56 8.17
N PHE A 273 -36.19 9.53 8.25
CA PHE A 273 -36.01 10.88 7.71
C PHE A 273 -35.23 11.82 8.65
N ASN A 274 -34.78 11.36 9.82
CA ASN A 274 -33.94 12.16 10.71
C ASN A 274 -32.54 12.35 10.11
N THR A 275 -32.03 13.58 10.10
CA THR A 275 -30.66 13.88 9.66
C THR A 275 -29.59 13.11 10.45
N THR A 276 -29.81 12.74 11.71
CA THR A 276 -28.88 11.85 12.44
C THR A 276 -28.85 10.44 11.83
N PHE A 277 -29.98 9.90 11.39
CA PHE A 277 -30.03 8.60 10.71
C PHE A 277 -29.24 8.64 9.40
N LEU A 278 -29.40 9.69 8.60
CA LEU A 278 -28.62 9.90 7.37
C LEU A 278 -27.12 9.98 7.65
N ILE A 279 -26.69 10.74 8.67
CA ILE A 279 -25.26 10.85 9.03
C ILE A 279 -24.69 9.49 9.47
N VAL A 280 -25.45 8.68 10.23
CA VAL A 280 -25.06 7.31 10.59
C VAL A 280 -24.93 6.42 9.36
N VAL A 281 -25.92 6.40 8.45
CA VAL A 281 -25.85 5.59 7.22
C VAL A 281 -24.66 6.00 6.35
N VAL A 282 -24.45 7.30 6.12
CA VAL A 282 -23.30 7.81 5.34
C VAL A 282 -21.96 7.47 6.02
N GLY A 283 -21.86 7.62 7.34
CA GLY A 283 -20.65 7.31 8.10
C GLY A 283 -20.29 5.81 8.08
N LEU A 284 -21.29 4.93 8.20
CA LEU A 284 -21.09 3.48 8.10
C LEU A 284 -20.77 3.06 6.65
N SER A 285 -21.44 3.63 5.65
CA SER A 285 -21.10 3.40 4.23
C SER A 285 -19.67 3.87 3.90
N TYR A 286 -19.22 4.99 4.45
CA TYR A 286 -17.84 5.46 4.32
C TYR A 286 -16.85 4.39 4.82
N LEU A 287 -17.07 3.80 6.00
CA LEU A 287 -16.21 2.76 6.55
C LEU A 287 -16.10 1.51 5.66
N CYS A 288 -17.15 1.19 4.89
CA CYS A 288 -17.15 0.06 3.96
C CYS A 288 -16.52 0.40 2.60
N MET A 289 -16.75 1.60 2.07
CA MET A 289 -16.31 2.01 0.73
C MET A 289 -14.85 2.49 0.69
N GLN A 290 -14.44 3.25 1.70
CA GLN A 290 -13.12 3.90 1.77
C GLN A 290 -11.91 2.94 1.66
N PRO A 291 -11.87 1.72 2.26
CA PRO A 291 -10.72 0.84 2.08
C PRO A 291 -10.57 0.39 0.61
N VAL A 292 -11.69 0.11 -0.07
CA VAL A 292 -11.74 -0.26 -1.49
C VAL A 292 -11.27 0.88 -2.38
N LEU A 293 -11.73 2.10 -2.09
CA LEU A 293 -11.31 3.29 -2.82
C LEU A 293 -9.80 3.56 -2.67
N VAL A 294 -9.26 3.46 -1.45
CA VAL A 294 -7.82 3.62 -1.21
C VAL A 294 -7.01 2.54 -1.96
N ALA A 295 -7.46 1.28 -1.97
CA ALA A 295 -6.81 0.23 -2.76
C ALA A 295 -6.83 0.51 -4.27
N ALA A 296 -7.95 1.01 -4.81
CA ALA A 296 -8.02 1.44 -6.21
C ALA A 296 -7.04 2.58 -6.52
N TYR A 297 -6.82 3.51 -5.59
CA TYR A 297 -5.81 4.56 -5.75
C TYR A 297 -4.37 4.08 -5.58
N VAL A 298 -4.11 3.09 -4.70
CA VAL A 298 -2.81 2.40 -4.61
C VAL A 298 -2.49 1.72 -5.95
N LEU A 299 -3.43 0.99 -6.54
CA LEU A 299 -3.30 0.37 -7.87
C LEU A 299 -3.05 1.42 -8.97
N ARG A 300 -3.81 2.53 -8.98
CA ARG A 300 -3.60 3.64 -9.95
C ARG A 300 -2.22 4.27 -9.83
N CYS A 301 -1.74 4.50 -8.61
CA CYS A 301 -0.40 5.02 -8.35
C CYS A 301 0.67 4.04 -8.82
N PHE A 302 0.53 2.76 -8.46
CA PHE A 302 1.45 1.69 -8.86
C PHE A 302 1.54 1.56 -10.39
N TYR A 303 0.41 1.46 -11.10
CA TYR A 303 0.42 1.38 -12.56
C TYR A 303 0.92 2.68 -13.23
N GLY A 304 0.59 3.84 -12.67
CA GLY A 304 1.11 5.12 -13.14
C GLY A 304 2.65 5.23 -13.06
N GLU A 305 3.26 4.56 -12.10
CA GLU A 305 4.72 4.48 -11.92
C GLU A 305 5.35 3.31 -12.69
N ALA A 306 4.63 2.20 -12.83
CA ALA A 306 5.03 1.06 -13.64
C ALA A 306 5.21 1.44 -15.12
N ILE A 307 4.38 2.35 -15.67
CA ILE A 307 4.55 2.92 -17.02
C ILE A 307 5.98 3.45 -17.27
N ARG A 308 6.67 3.95 -16.24
CA ARG A 308 8.05 4.47 -16.34
C ARG A 308 9.14 3.49 -15.90
N SER A 309 8.79 2.47 -15.11
CA SER A 309 9.76 1.63 -14.39
C SER A 309 9.72 0.14 -14.75
N GLY A 310 8.67 -0.34 -15.43
CA GLY A 310 8.44 -1.77 -15.69
C GLY A 310 8.23 -2.61 -14.42
N ALA A 311 7.90 -1.96 -13.29
CA ALA A 311 7.77 -2.62 -11.99
C ALA A 311 6.58 -3.59 -11.91
N ASP A 312 5.57 -3.41 -12.75
CA ASP A 312 4.44 -4.32 -12.93
C ASP A 312 4.89 -5.68 -13.51
N ILE A 313 5.62 -5.66 -14.62
CA ILE A 313 6.17 -6.88 -15.25
C ILE A 313 7.08 -7.61 -14.26
N ARG A 314 7.90 -6.88 -13.50
CA ARG A 314 8.76 -7.48 -12.46
C ARG A 314 7.95 -8.11 -11.32
N ALA A 315 6.86 -7.49 -10.88
CA ALA A 315 5.99 -8.04 -9.85
C ALA A 315 5.27 -9.31 -10.33
N GLU A 316 4.77 -9.31 -11.57
CA GLU A 316 4.11 -10.46 -12.19
C GLU A 316 5.09 -11.66 -12.36
N LEU A 317 6.31 -11.41 -12.82
CA LEU A 317 7.38 -12.43 -12.90
C LEU A 317 7.74 -13.02 -11.53
N VAL A 318 7.77 -12.21 -10.47
CA VAL A 318 8.03 -12.68 -9.10
C VAL A 318 6.84 -13.50 -8.56
N ALA A 319 5.60 -13.11 -8.88
CA ALA A 319 4.41 -13.88 -8.53
C ALA A 319 4.39 -15.25 -9.22
N LEU A 320 4.71 -15.30 -10.52
CA LEU A 320 4.84 -16.54 -11.29
C LEU A 320 5.94 -17.45 -10.72
N ARG A 321 7.12 -16.91 -10.38
CA ARG A 321 8.19 -17.68 -9.71
C ARG A 321 7.80 -18.21 -8.32
N ARG A 322 6.93 -17.49 -7.58
CA ARG A 322 6.43 -17.93 -6.25
C ARG A 322 5.25 -18.90 -6.31
N GLY A 323 4.64 -19.09 -7.49
CA GLY A 323 3.47 -19.95 -7.67
C GLY A 323 3.70 -21.47 -7.54
N GLY A 324 4.96 -21.92 -7.39
CA GLY A 324 5.31 -23.35 -7.46
C GLY A 324 5.03 -24.21 -6.22
N THR A 325 4.88 -23.65 -5.02
CA THR A 325 5.01 -24.45 -3.77
C THR A 325 4.10 -24.10 -2.59
N GLY A 326 3.21 -23.09 -2.70
CA GLY A 326 2.53 -22.51 -1.52
C GLY A 326 1.03 -22.78 -1.31
N THR A 327 0.29 -23.24 -2.33
CA THR A 327 -1.19 -23.08 -2.34
C THR A 327 -2.00 -24.27 -1.82
N LEU A 328 -1.45 -25.48 -1.76
CA LEU A 328 -2.22 -26.69 -1.41
C LEU A 328 -2.54 -26.82 0.08
N THR A 329 -1.67 -26.36 0.99
CA THR A 329 -1.85 -26.50 2.44
C THR A 329 -2.90 -25.54 3.03
N GLY A 330 -3.18 -24.41 2.38
CA GLY A 330 -4.16 -23.42 2.86
C GLY A 330 -5.62 -23.80 2.60
N MET A 331 -5.91 -24.46 1.47
CA MET A 331 -7.28 -24.80 1.09
C MET A 331 -7.89 -25.94 1.92
N MET A 332 -7.06 -26.89 2.40
CA MET A 332 -7.55 -28.05 3.16
C MET A 332 -8.06 -27.69 4.57
N LEU A 333 -7.58 -26.59 5.16
CA LEU A 333 -7.93 -26.18 6.52
C LEU A 333 -9.13 -25.22 6.60
N PHE A 334 -9.57 -24.67 5.47
CA PHE A 334 -10.75 -23.79 5.40
C PHE A 334 -12.03 -24.52 4.98
N ALA A 335 -11.91 -25.76 4.47
CA ALA A 335 -13.04 -26.57 4.02
C ALA A 335 -13.91 -27.16 5.15
N THR A 336 -13.48 -27.09 6.40
CA THR A 336 -14.15 -27.72 7.56
C THR A 336 -14.97 -26.75 8.42
N ILE A 337 -14.95 -25.44 8.16
CA ILE A 337 -15.70 -24.44 8.95
C ILE A 337 -16.45 -23.47 8.04
N LEU A 338 -17.55 -23.94 7.42
CA LEU A 338 -18.76 -23.16 7.12
C LEU A 338 -19.83 -24.03 6.41
N ILE A 339 -20.64 -24.75 7.19
CA ILE A 339 -21.92 -25.29 6.72
C ILE A 339 -23.00 -24.24 7.02
N ALA A 340 -23.46 -23.51 6.00
CA ALA A 340 -24.84 -22.99 5.82
C ALA A 340 -24.92 -21.76 4.88
N ALA A 341 -25.03 -21.99 3.57
CA ALA A 341 -25.92 -21.26 2.65
C ALA A 341 -25.70 -21.72 1.19
N PRO A 342 -26.71 -22.25 0.47
CA PRO A 342 -26.58 -22.57 -0.94
C PRO A 342 -26.80 -21.31 -1.81
N GLY A 343 -25.78 -20.45 -1.85
CA GLY A 343 -25.70 -19.34 -2.82
C GLY A 343 -24.82 -19.77 -3.99
N THR A 344 -25.39 -19.93 -5.18
CA THR A 344 -24.73 -20.45 -6.37
C THR A 344 -23.40 -19.74 -6.68
N CYS A 345 -22.27 -20.42 -6.48
CA CYS A 345 -21.03 -20.08 -7.17
C CYS A 345 -21.28 -20.21 -8.68
N GLY A 346 -21.45 -19.06 -9.35
CA GLY A 346 -21.51 -19.00 -10.80
C GLY A 346 -20.27 -19.68 -11.37
N ALA A 347 -20.49 -20.56 -12.35
CA ALA A 347 -19.53 -21.49 -12.92
C ALA A 347 -18.06 -21.03 -12.81
N ALA A 348 -17.29 -21.70 -11.95
CA ALA A 348 -15.87 -21.86 -12.18
C ALA A 348 -15.75 -22.59 -13.51
N GLN A 349 -15.60 -21.82 -14.58
CA GLN A 349 -15.47 -22.34 -15.92
C GLN A 349 -14.21 -23.18 -15.93
N GLN A 350 -14.35 -24.51 -15.93
CA GLN A 350 -13.24 -25.44 -16.05
C GLN A 350 -12.57 -25.13 -17.38
N TYR A 351 -11.52 -24.32 -17.31
CA TYR A 351 -10.58 -24.14 -18.39
C TYR A 351 -9.84 -25.47 -18.49
N VAL A 352 -10.44 -26.40 -19.24
CA VAL A 352 -9.76 -27.61 -19.67
C VAL A 352 -8.51 -27.10 -20.37
N MET A 353 -7.36 -27.31 -19.75
CA MET A 353 -6.10 -27.21 -20.44
C MET A 353 -6.12 -28.31 -21.49
N SER A 354 -6.57 -27.97 -22.71
CA SER A 354 -6.02 -28.63 -23.88
C SER A 354 -4.51 -28.51 -23.74
N GLU A 355 -3.81 -29.64 -23.80
CA GLU A 355 -2.37 -29.66 -23.96
C GLU A 355 -2.04 -28.80 -25.18
N ARG A 356 -1.54 -27.59 -24.94
CA ARG A 356 -0.94 -26.81 -26.01
C ARG A 356 0.32 -27.58 -26.38
N PRO A 357 0.55 -27.90 -27.67
CA PRO A 357 1.80 -28.51 -28.07
C PRO A 357 2.95 -27.62 -27.56
N ALA A 358 3.98 -28.24 -27.00
CA ALA A 358 5.15 -27.51 -26.50
C ALA A 358 5.81 -26.80 -27.69
N VAL A 359 5.55 -25.50 -27.84
CA VAL A 359 6.12 -24.68 -28.91
C VAL A 359 7.63 -24.64 -28.68
N ALA A 360 8.40 -25.04 -29.67
CA ALA A 360 9.85 -25.01 -29.60
C ALA A 360 10.31 -23.56 -29.38
N SER A 361 11.28 -23.34 -28.49
CA SER A 361 11.77 -21.98 -28.14
C SER A 361 12.18 -21.18 -29.38
N VAL A 362 12.82 -21.83 -30.35
CA VAL A 362 13.23 -21.23 -31.63
C VAL A 362 12.03 -20.71 -32.46
N GLU A 363 10.91 -21.44 -32.45
CA GLU A 363 9.70 -21.09 -33.18
C GLU A 363 8.94 -19.95 -32.46
N LEU A 364 8.97 -19.96 -31.12
CA LEU A 364 8.48 -18.86 -30.31
C LEU A 364 9.30 -17.58 -30.53
N ASP A 365 10.63 -17.64 -30.47
CA ASP A 365 11.53 -16.50 -30.69
C ASP A 365 11.35 -15.90 -32.10
N GLN A 366 11.25 -16.75 -33.14
CA GLN A 366 10.94 -16.27 -34.49
C GLN A 366 9.57 -15.58 -34.57
N SER A 367 8.53 -16.13 -33.92
CA SER A 367 7.21 -15.49 -33.87
C SER A 367 7.24 -14.16 -33.10
N ILE A 368 8.08 -14.03 -32.07
CA ILE A 368 8.27 -12.79 -31.31
C ILE A 368 8.97 -11.74 -32.18
N GLU A 369 10.06 -12.10 -32.87
CA GLU A 369 10.80 -11.19 -33.76
C GLU A 369 9.92 -10.72 -34.95
N GLU A 370 9.15 -11.63 -35.55
CA GLU A 370 8.21 -11.32 -36.64
C GLU A 370 7.03 -10.45 -36.16
N VAL A 371 6.60 -10.58 -34.89
CA VAL A 371 5.59 -9.69 -34.29
C VAL A 371 6.20 -8.32 -33.97
N LEU A 372 7.37 -8.25 -33.33
CA LEU A 372 8.03 -7.00 -32.96
C LEU A 372 8.37 -6.12 -34.17
N THR A 373 8.67 -6.72 -35.32
CA THR A 373 8.98 -6.00 -36.56
C THR A 373 7.74 -5.39 -37.26
N ARG A 374 6.51 -5.77 -36.90
CA ARG A 374 5.30 -5.18 -37.51
C ARG A 374 5.16 -3.71 -37.14
N ALA A 375 4.68 -2.91 -38.09
CA ALA A 375 4.50 -1.46 -37.92
C ALA A 375 3.54 -1.06 -36.77
N GLU A 376 2.70 -1.99 -36.30
CA GLU A 376 1.81 -1.82 -35.15
C GLU A 376 2.49 -2.06 -33.78
N TYR A 377 3.61 -2.79 -33.74
CA TYR A 377 4.38 -3.09 -32.52
C TYR A 377 5.72 -2.33 -32.43
N ARG A 378 6.12 -1.61 -33.49
CA ARG A 378 7.17 -0.57 -33.42
C ARG A 378 6.79 0.51 -32.40
N TRP A 379 7.31 0.35 -31.18
CA TRP A 379 7.05 1.23 -30.05
C TRP A 379 7.42 2.68 -30.39
N ARG A 380 6.41 3.55 -30.45
CA ARG A 380 6.64 5.00 -30.37
C ARG A 380 6.78 5.32 -28.90
N LEU A 381 8.00 5.59 -28.43
CA LEU A 381 8.16 6.26 -27.15
C LEU A 381 7.31 7.55 -27.20
N PRO A 382 6.54 7.86 -26.15
CA PRO A 382 5.94 9.19 -26.02
C PRO A 382 7.06 10.21 -26.14
N GLU A 383 6.86 11.24 -26.97
CA GLU A 383 7.83 12.33 -27.05
C GLU A 383 8.05 12.91 -25.66
N GLU A 384 9.31 13.17 -25.34
CA GLU A 384 9.68 13.86 -24.12
C GLU A 384 9.17 15.30 -24.23
N ASN A 385 7.95 15.51 -23.75
CA ASN A 385 7.52 16.83 -23.32
C ASN A 385 8.46 17.24 -22.18
N GLN A 386 9.56 17.89 -22.57
CA GLN A 386 10.44 18.65 -21.70
C GLN A 386 9.59 19.45 -20.72
N ASP A 387 10.04 19.55 -19.47
CA ASP A 387 9.27 20.12 -18.37
C ASP A 387 8.76 21.54 -18.69
N GLN A 388 7.58 21.62 -19.31
CA GLN A 388 6.75 22.80 -19.32
C GLN A 388 6.31 22.98 -17.89
N ASN A 389 7.00 23.92 -17.23
CA ASN A 389 6.78 24.36 -15.88
C ASN A 389 5.52 25.24 -15.82
N ASP A 390 4.45 24.74 -16.45
CA ASP A 390 3.11 25.29 -16.46
C ASP A 390 2.54 25.09 -15.06
N ASP A 391 2.75 26.10 -14.22
CA ASP A 391 2.07 26.27 -12.94
C ASP A 391 0.56 26.32 -13.19
N SER A 392 -0.03 25.13 -13.29
CA SER A 392 -1.47 24.92 -13.43
C SER A 392 -2.18 25.74 -12.37
N MET A 393 -3.25 26.45 -12.74
CA MET A 393 -3.94 27.41 -11.87
C MET A 393 -4.28 26.85 -10.48
N PHE A 394 -4.49 25.53 -10.37
CA PHE A 394 -4.68 24.79 -9.12
C PHE A 394 -3.43 24.69 -8.22
N MET A 395 -2.21 24.56 -8.77
CA MET A 395 -0.96 24.59 -8.00
C MET A 395 -0.70 25.99 -7.41
N VAL A 396 -1.04 27.05 -8.15
CA VAL A 396 -1.02 28.43 -7.63
C VAL A 396 -2.05 28.61 -6.52
N PHE A 397 -3.26 28.05 -6.67
CA PHE A 397 -4.29 28.04 -5.62
C PHE A 397 -3.83 27.28 -4.37
N LEU A 398 -3.34 26.04 -4.51
CA LEU A 398 -2.81 25.24 -3.40
C LEU A 398 -1.66 25.95 -2.69
N ARG A 399 -0.73 26.57 -3.42
CA ARG A 399 0.37 27.34 -2.83
C ARG A 399 -0.13 28.54 -2.02
N LYS A 400 -1.13 29.28 -2.53
CA LYS A 400 -1.78 30.37 -1.77
C LYS A 400 -2.51 29.85 -0.53
N CYS A 401 -3.24 28.74 -0.62
CA CYS A 401 -3.86 28.09 0.55
C CYS A 401 -2.81 27.63 1.58
N PHE A 402 -1.67 27.11 1.12
CA PHE A 402 -0.57 26.68 1.98
C PHE A 402 0.15 27.87 2.64
N GLU A 403 0.29 29.00 1.95
CA GLU A 403 0.79 30.26 2.55
C GLU A 403 -0.18 30.80 3.62
N VAL A 404 -1.49 30.77 3.37
CA VAL A 404 -2.50 31.09 4.38
C VAL A 404 -2.42 30.13 5.58
N LEU A 405 -2.23 28.83 5.34
CA LEU A 405 -2.08 27.83 6.40
C LEU A 405 -0.77 27.99 7.19
N LYS A 406 0.34 28.37 6.53
CA LYS A 406 1.62 28.71 7.18
C LYS A 406 1.48 29.94 8.07
N ASN A 407 0.71 30.95 7.63
CA ASN A 407 0.40 32.12 8.44
C ASN A 407 -0.54 31.77 9.61
N ALA A 408 -1.46 30.81 9.41
CA ALA A 408 -2.30 30.25 10.47
C ALA A 408 -1.51 29.36 11.45
N ALA A 409 -0.41 28.74 11.04
CA ALA A 409 0.46 27.95 11.94
C ALA A 409 1.02 28.82 13.09
N GLY A 410 1.37 30.08 12.83
CA GLY A 410 1.72 31.04 13.88
C GLY A 410 0.55 31.44 14.80
N ALA A 411 -0.71 31.23 14.39
CA ALA A 411 -1.86 31.32 15.30
C ALA A 411 -2.05 30.02 16.11
N ILE A 412 -1.80 28.86 15.49
CA ILE A 412 -1.82 27.55 16.16
C ILE A 412 -0.72 27.45 17.23
N GLU A 413 0.47 28.00 16.99
CA GLU A 413 1.56 28.06 17.98
C GLU A 413 1.20 28.95 19.19
N ARG A 414 0.52 30.08 18.93
CA ARG A 414 -0.07 30.95 19.97
C ARG A 414 -1.25 30.30 20.69
N LEU A 415 -1.93 29.34 20.07
CA LEU A 415 -3.00 28.57 20.67
C LEU A 415 -2.45 27.42 21.52
N MET A 416 -1.46 26.66 21.01
CA MET A 416 -0.77 25.59 21.74
C MET A 416 -0.11 26.11 23.01
N SER A 417 0.57 27.26 22.94
CA SER A 417 1.15 27.91 24.14
C SER A 417 0.11 28.49 25.11
N ARG A 418 -1.15 28.70 24.68
CA ARG A 418 -2.28 28.99 25.58
C ARG A 418 -2.83 27.71 26.22
N ILE A 419 -2.97 26.63 25.45
CA ILE A 419 -3.41 25.31 25.93
C ILE A 419 -2.39 24.74 26.93
N GLU A 420 -1.09 24.88 26.66
CA GLU A 420 0.00 24.49 27.56
C GLU A 420 -0.07 25.26 28.89
N LYS A 421 -0.23 26.60 28.84
CA LYS A 421 -0.41 27.43 30.04
C LYS A 421 -1.68 27.10 30.80
N TRP A 422 -2.80 26.87 30.11
CA TRP A 422 -4.07 26.47 30.70
C TRP A 422 -3.97 25.09 31.37
N PHE A 423 -3.34 24.12 30.70
CA PHE A 423 -3.10 22.77 31.22
C PHE A 423 -2.21 22.80 32.46
N MET A 424 -1.08 23.52 32.43
CA MET A 424 -0.22 23.72 33.60
C MET A 424 -0.98 24.40 34.75
N SER A 425 -1.73 25.46 34.49
CA SER A 425 -2.52 26.17 35.51
C SER A 425 -3.72 25.39 36.07
N THR A 426 -4.11 24.28 35.42
CA THR A 426 -5.13 23.34 35.90
C THR A 426 -4.52 22.26 36.80
N PHE A 427 -3.21 22.01 36.71
CA PHE A 427 -2.50 21.01 37.54
C PHE A 427 -1.58 21.61 38.63
N GLU A 428 -1.40 22.94 38.67
CA GLU A 428 -0.77 23.62 39.80
C GLU A 428 -1.65 23.53 41.08
N PRO A 429 -1.14 22.98 42.20
CA PRO A 429 -1.84 23.04 43.48
C PRO A 429 -1.91 24.49 43.97
N LYS A 430 -3.10 25.10 43.92
CA LYS A 430 -3.29 26.51 44.33
C LYS A 430 -3.18 26.70 45.86
N GLU A 431 -1.96 26.76 46.37
CA GLU A 431 -1.71 27.24 47.72
C GLU A 431 -1.86 28.77 47.83
N LYS A 432 -3.03 29.16 48.36
CA LYS A 432 -3.26 30.31 49.26
C LYS A 432 -2.95 31.74 48.77
N ALA A 433 -4.02 32.52 48.56
CA ALA A 433 -4.11 33.88 49.14
C ALA A 433 -5.56 34.38 49.39
N ARG A 434 -5.98 34.37 50.67
CA ARG A 434 -6.85 35.37 51.36
C ARG A 434 -8.36 35.53 51.01
N ARG A 435 -9.21 34.94 51.89
CA ARG A 435 -10.44 35.48 52.58
C ARG A 435 -11.10 36.73 51.94
N LYS A 436 -12.40 36.76 51.61
CA LYS A 436 -13.63 36.31 52.32
C LYS A 436 -14.73 35.94 51.27
N THR A 437 -15.95 35.44 51.55
CA THR A 437 -16.70 35.21 52.82
C THR A 437 -17.51 33.89 52.75
N SER A 438 -18.46 33.66 53.65
CA SER A 438 -19.39 32.52 53.73
C SER A 438 -20.72 32.73 52.99
N SER A 439 -21.18 31.71 52.28
CA SER A 439 -22.59 31.27 52.30
C SER A 439 -22.66 29.76 52.08
N GLU A 440 -23.79 29.16 52.44
CA GLU A 440 -24.05 27.75 52.77
C GLU A 440 -23.54 26.66 51.82
N SER A 441 -23.31 25.49 52.41
CA SER A 441 -22.87 24.27 51.76
C SER A 441 -24.03 23.53 51.08
N ASP A 442 -24.21 23.71 49.78
CA ASP A 442 -25.12 22.90 48.98
C ASP A 442 -24.38 21.71 48.35
N TRP A 443 -24.31 20.60 49.09
CA TRP A 443 -23.59 19.37 48.70
C TRP A 443 -24.48 18.35 47.97
N ARG A 444 -25.54 18.82 47.31
CA ARG A 444 -26.54 17.97 46.65
C ARG A 444 -26.64 18.33 45.17
N PHE A 445 -26.68 17.30 44.33
CA PHE A 445 -26.69 17.36 42.85
C PHE A 445 -25.35 17.70 42.17
N VAL A 446 -24.31 16.91 42.47
CA VAL A 446 -23.37 16.54 41.39
C VAL A 446 -24.17 15.73 40.37
N ASN A 447 -24.28 16.18 39.12
CA ASN A 447 -25.17 15.58 38.14
C ASN A 447 -24.74 14.14 37.80
N TRP A 448 -25.73 13.25 37.69
CA TRP A 448 -25.56 11.88 37.20
C TRP A 448 -24.96 11.84 35.78
N GLN A 449 -25.24 12.86 34.95
CA GLN A 449 -24.65 13.03 33.62
C GLN A 449 -23.14 13.32 33.65
N ASP A 450 -22.62 14.01 34.67
CA ASP A 450 -21.19 14.30 34.75
C ASP A 450 -20.39 13.05 35.16
N TRP A 451 -20.99 12.19 35.99
CA TRP A 451 -20.47 10.84 36.21
C TRP A 451 -20.52 9.95 34.97
N GLN A 452 -21.54 10.07 34.11
CA GLN A 452 -21.61 9.35 32.84
C GLN A 452 -20.56 9.85 31.83
N ARG A 453 -20.33 11.17 31.74
CA ARG A 453 -19.27 11.77 30.90
C ARG A 453 -17.87 11.39 31.40
N ALA A 454 -17.64 11.49 32.71
CA ALA A 454 -16.39 11.06 33.33
C ALA A 454 -16.14 9.55 33.12
N LEU A 455 -17.15 8.71 33.31
CA LEU A 455 -17.07 7.26 33.06
C LEU A 455 -16.79 6.96 31.58
N ALA A 456 -17.44 7.66 30.64
CA ALA A 456 -17.19 7.50 29.21
C ALA A 456 -15.76 7.92 28.81
N LEU A 457 -15.26 9.05 29.33
CA LEU A 457 -13.88 9.50 29.13
C LEU A 457 -12.85 8.56 29.77
N VAL A 458 -13.14 8.02 30.96
CA VAL A 458 -12.31 7.01 31.63
C VAL A 458 -12.33 5.69 30.85
N LEU A 459 -13.48 5.23 30.35
CA LEU A 459 -13.57 4.04 29.50
C LEU A 459 -12.87 4.23 28.16
N LEU A 460 -12.93 5.43 27.55
CA LEU A 460 -12.22 5.77 26.34
C LEU A 460 -10.70 5.81 26.56
N THR A 461 -10.23 6.46 27.64
CA THR A 461 -8.79 6.46 27.98
C THR A 461 -8.30 5.06 28.37
N VAL A 462 -9.09 4.26 29.10
CA VAL A 462 -8.79 2.84 29.34
C VAL A 462 -8.75 2.05 28.05
N LEU A 463 -9.66 2.27 27.10
CA LEU A 463 -9.62 1.63 25.78
C LEU A 463 -8.36 2.04 24.99
N CYS A 464 -8.02 3.33 24.95
CA CYS A 464 -6.78 3.82 24.35
C CYS A 464 -5.53 3.25 25.04
N CYS A 465 -5.54 3.12 26.36
CA CYS A 465 -4.47 2.46 27.12
C CYS A 465 -4.42 0.96 26.85
N VAL A 466 -5.54 0.26 26.70
CA VAL A 466 -5.57 -1.18 26.35
C VAL A 466 -5.08 -1.38 24.92
N VAL A 467 -5.52 -0.57 23.95
CA VAL A 467 -5.01 -0.59 22.57
C VAL A 467 -3.52 -0.23 22.53
N GLY A 468 -3.09 0.74 23.33
CA GLY A 468 -1.69 1.12 23.50
C GLY A 468 -0.85 0.01 24.15
N ILE A 469 -1.37 -0.69 25.16
CA ILE A 469 -0.71 -1.81 25.84
C ILE A 469 -0.69 -3.06 24.96
N VAL A 470 -1.75 -3.34 24.20
CA VAL A 470 -1.79 -4.44 23.23
C VAL A 470 -0.85 -4.15 22.07
N GLY A 471 -0.86 -2.93 21.51
CA GLY A 471 0.10 -2.46 20.52
C GLY A 471 1.54 -2.54 21.04
N TYR A 472 1.80 -2.07 22.26
CA TYR A 472 3.11 -2.18 22.91
C TYR A 472 3.50 -3.63 23.20
N ARG A 473 2.57 -4.52 23.58
CA ARG A 473 2.85 -5.95 23.80
C ARG A 473 3.09 -6.70 22.50
N LEU A 474 2.39 -6.37 21.41
CA LEU A 474 2.64 -6.91 20.07
C LEU A 474 3.99 -6.40 19.53
N TRP A 475 4.27 -5.11 19.68
CA TRP A 475 5.57 -4.49 19.34
C TRP A 475 6.72 -5.08 20.17
N ARG A 476 6.51 -5.30 21.48
CA ARG A 476 7.49 -5.94 22.37
C ARG A 476 7.65 -7.43 22.08
N LYS A 477 6.61 -8.13 21.61
CA LYS A 477 6.69 -9.52 21.14
C LYS A 477 7.53 -9.59 19.87
N HIS A 478 7.24 -8.75 18.87
CA HIS A 478 8.09 -8.59 17.68
C HIS A 478 9.53 -8.15 17.99
N ARG A 479 9.79 -7.44 19.10
CA ARG A 479 11.16 -7.16 19.58
C ARG A 479 11.80 -8.30 20.38
N LYS A 480 11.04 -9.24 20.94
CA LYS A 480 11.60 -10.37 21.71
C LYS A 480 12.04 -11.52 20.82
N ASP A 481 11.42 -11.70 19.66
CA ASP A 481 11.84 -12.68 18.65
C ASP A 481 13.02 -12.15 17.80
N VAL A 482 13.41 -10.88 17.98
CA VAL A 482 14.67 -10.29 17.48
C VAL A 482 15.63 -10.05 18.66
N GLY A 483 15.92 -11.13 19.39
CA GLY A 483 17.20 -11.23 20.07
C GLY A 483 18.32 -11.15 19.04
N MET A 484 19.38 -10.39 19.30
CA MET A 484 20.55 -10.33 18.44
C MET A 484 21.24 -11.71 18.43
N VAL A 485 20.80 -12.59 17.53
CA VAL A 485 21.74 -13.49 16.87
C VAL A 485 22.57 -12.58 15.98
N GLU A 486 23.83 -12.40 16.34
CA GLU A 486 24.80 -11.76 15.48
C GLU A 486 24.86 -12.59 14.20
N ALA A 487 24.25 -12.06 13.14
CA ALA A 487 24.15 -12.75 11.86
C ALA A 487 25.52 -12.74 11.20
N VAL A 488 26.39 -13.67 11.62
CA VAL A 488 27.44 -14.19 10.76
C VAL A 488 26.72 -14.57 9.46
N PRO A 489 27.01 -13.90 8.33
CA PRO A 489 26.32 -14.22 7.10
C PRO A 489 26.63 -15.68 6.77
N SER A 490 25.60 -16.52 6.75
CA SER A 490 25.69 -17.85 6.14
C SER A 490 25.88 -17.62 4.65
N ARG A 491 27.13 -17.40 4.24
CA ARG A 491 27.52 -17.21 2.85
C ARG A 491 27.15 -18.49 2.12
N ILE A 492 26.18 -18.37 1.22
CA ILE A 492 25.83 -19.46 0.32
C ILE A 492 26.99 -19.55 -0.67
N MET A 493 27.86 -20.54 -0.48
CA MET A 493 28.89 -20.83 -1.47
C MET A 493 28.19 -21.43 -2.71
N PRO A 494 28.53 -20.99 -3.93
CA PRO A 494 27.94 -21.57 -5.14
C PRO A 494 28.22 -23.07 -5.22
N ASP A 495 27.20 -23.86 -5.59
CA ASP A 495 27.35 -25.29 -5.78
C ASP A 495 28.16 -25.56 -7.05
N LEU A 496 29.46 -25.87 -6.88
CA LEU A 496 30.42 -26.11 -7.95
C LEU A 496 30.11 -27.29 -8.88
N GLU A 497 29.04 -28.06 -8.67
CA GLU A 497 28.57 -29.02 -9.66
C GLU A 497 27.62 -28.38 -10.71
N ASP A 498 26.91 -27.31 -10.37
CA ASP A 498 25.97 -26.62 -11.27
C ASP A 498 26.67 -26.07 -12.53
N GLU A 499 26.05 -26.20 -13.70
CA GLU A 499 26.59 -25.69 -14.97
C GLU A 499 26.35 -24.18 -15.13
N ASP A 500 25.40 -23.60 -14.39
CA ASP A 500 24.99 -22.19 -14.56
C ASP A 500 25.86 -21.16 -13.83
N ILE A 501 26.82 -21.59 -13.00
CA ILE A 501 27.73 -20.72 -12.23
C ILE A 501 28.58 -19.85 -13.15
N THR A 502 28.60 -18.54 -12.87
CA THR A 502 29.56 -17.61 -13.49
C THR A 502 30.62 -17.10 -12.51
N ALA A 503 31.83 -16.83 -13.02
CA ALA A 503 32.98 -16.49 -12.19
C ALA A 503 32.85 -15.15 -11.42
N ASP A 504 31.88 -14.31 -11.78
CA ASP A 504 31.55 -13.04 -11.14
C ASP A 504 30.64 -13.18 -9.90
N GLU A 505 30.22 -14.40 -9.55
CA GLU A 505 29.41 -14.66 -8.34
C GLU A 505 30.19 -14.50 -7.02
N LEU A 506 31.51 -14.70 -7.04
CA LEU A 506 32.40 -14.47 -5.90
C LEU A 506 33.65 -13.66 -6.33
N PRO A 507 34.22 -12.83 -5.45
CA PRO A 507 35.53 -12.21 -5.66
C PRO A 507 36.65 -13.25 -5.86
N ALA A 508 37.70 -12.90 -6.60
CA ALA A 508 38.82 -13.80 -6.91
C ALA A 508 39.49 -14.43 -5.68
N ASP A 509 39.59 -13.70 -4.57
CA ASP A 509 40.18 -14.17 -3.31
C ASP A 509 39.26 -15.15 -2.55
N GLU A 510 37.94 -14.96 -2.66
CA GLU A 510 36.95 -15.87 -2.06
C GLU A 510 36.90 -17.20 -2.82
N TRP A 511 37.03 -17.18 -4.16
CA TRP A 511 37.25 -18.39 -4.95
C TRP A 511 38.50 -19.16 -4.53
N THR A 512 39.63 -18.49 -4.21
CA THR A 512 40.81 -19.21 -3.69
C THR A 512 40.62 -19.78 -2.29
N THR A 513 39.86 -19.08 -1.44
CA THR A 513 39.55 -19.59 -0.10
C THR A 513 38.70 -20.85 -0.21
N HIS A 514 37.69 -20.85 -1.09
CA HIS A 514 36.88 -22.04 -1.35
C HIS A 514 37.69 -23.19 -1.96
N ALA A 515 38.60 -22.90 -2.90
CA ALA A 515 39.53 -23.88 -3.43
C ALA A 515 40.39 -24.53 -2.34
N LEU A 516 40.90 -23.74 -1.38
CA LEU A 516 41.67 -24.24 -0.23
C LEU A 516 40.85 -25.15 0.69
N GLU A 517 39.57 -24.87 0.88
CA GLU A 517 38.66 -25.74 1.65
C GLU A 517 38.42 -27.08 0.94
N LEU A 518 38.16 -27.06 -0.36
CA LEU A 518 37.97 -28.26 -1.19
C LEU A 518 39.25 -29.11 -1.29
N LEU A 519 40.42 -28.46 -1.36
CA LEU A 519 41.72 -29.13 -1.26
C LEU A 519 41.87 -29.88 0.08
N ARG A 520 41.50 -29.25 1.20
CA ARG A 520 41.53 -29.88 2.54
C ARG A 520 40.48 -30.99 2.69
N ALA A 521 39.37 -30.91 1.98
CA ALA A 521 38.35 -31.98 1.91
C ALA A 521 38.77 -33.16 1.03
N GLY A 522 39.81 -33.02 0.19
CA GLY A 522 40.25 -34.03 -0.77
C GLY A 522 39.47 -34.02 -2.09
N GLU A 523 38.61 -33.03 -2.31
CA GLU A 523 37.76 -32.91 -3.51
C GLU A 523 38.52 -32.21 -4.65
N LEU A 524 39.62 -32.84 -5.08
CA LEU A 524 40.60 -32.31 -6.05
C LEU A 524 39.97 -31.79 -7.35
N ARG A 525 38.89 -32.44 -7.82
CA ARG A 525 38.14 -32.07 -9.04
C ARG A 525 37.36 -30.75 -8.87
N LEU A 526 36.74 -30.51 -7.71
CA LEU A 526 36.00 -29.29 -7.42
C LEU A 526 36.96 -28.15 -7.07
N ALA A 527 38.04 -28.44 -6.34
CA ALA A 527 39.14 -27.50 -6.12
C ALA A 527 39.71 -26.96 -7.44
N LEU A 528 39.91 -27.82 -8.45
CA LEU A 528 40.36 -27.41 -9.79
C LEU A 528 39.38 -26.44 -10.47
N ARG A 529 38.07 -26.69 -10.37
CA ARG A 529 37.03 -25.79 -10.91
C ARG A 529 37.02 -24.44 -10.18
N ALA A 530 37.11 -24.44 -8.85
CA ALA A 530 37.19 -23.23 -8.03
C ALA A 530 38.43 -22.37 -8.37
N LEU A 531 39.61 -23.00 -8.54
CA LEU A 531 40.84 -22.31 -8.95
C LEU A 531 40.69 -21.63 -10.32
N HIS A 532 40.02 -22.28 -11.28
CA HIS A 532 39.76 -21.69 -12.60
C HIS A 532 38.78 -20.51 -12.53
N MET A 533 37.69 -20.63 -11.76
CA MET A 533 36.76 -19.50 -11.55
C MET A 533 37.48 -18.31 -10.89
N GLY A 534 38.32 -18.55 -9.88
CA GLY A 534 39.15 -17.50 -9.27
C GLY A 534 40.15 -16.85 -10.24
N CYS A 535 40.70 -17.60 -11.21
CA CYS A 535 41.54 -17.04 -12.27
C CYS A 535 40.73 -16.18 -13.26
N LEU A 536 39.52 -16.60 -13.63
CA LEU A 536 38.62 -15.84 -14.50
C LEU A 536 38.13 -14.55 -13.82
N ALA A 537 37.76 -14.61 -12.54
CA ALA A 537 37.38 -13.47 -11.72
C ALA A 537 38.53 -12.43 -11.67
N PHE A 538 39.74 -12.87 -11.32
CA PHE A 538 40.92 -11.99 -11.26
C PHE A 538 41.22 -11.31 -12.60
N LEU A 539 41.15 -12.07 -13.71
CA LEU A 539 41.37 -11.53 -15.05
C LEU A 539 40.26 -10.57 -15.49
N ALA A 540 39.04 -10.70 -14.94
CA ALA A 540 37.95 -9.77 -15.18
C ALA A 540 38.08 -8.48 -14.37
N ASP A 541 38.47 -8.57 -13.10
CA ASP A 541 38.76 -7.42 -12.23
C ASP A 541 39.86 -6.50 -12.82
N HIS A 542 40.81 -7.10 -13.55
CA HIS A 542 41.90 -6.39 -14.26
C HIS A 542 41.57 -6.07 -15.72
N GLU A 543 40.30 -6.12 -16.12
CA GLU A 543 39.76 -5.88 -17.47
C GLU A 543 40.35 -6.74 -18.61
N ARG A 544 41.18 -7.74 -18.28
CA ARG A 544 41.86 -8.63 -19.25
C ARG A 544 40.91 -9.63 -19.91
N VAL A 545 39.77 -9.90 -19.28
CA VAL A 545 38.66 -10.74 -19.77
C VAL A 545 37.33 -10.08 -19.40
N THR A 546 36.25 -10.34 -20.15
CA THR A 546 34.88 -9.98 -19.73
C THR A 546 34.06 -11.25 -19.52
N ILE A 547 33.62 -11.52 -18.28
CA ILE A 547 32.80 -12.68 -17.94
C ILE A 547 31.42 -12.56 -18.62
N ALA A 548 30.93 -13.66 -19.21
CA ALA A 548 29.58 -13.75 -19.75
C ALA A 548 29.17 -15.23 -19.91
N ARG A 549 27.94 -15.58 -19.51
CA ARG A 549 27.40 -16.96 -19.52
C ARG A 549 27.53 -17.70 -20.85
N TYR A 550 27.53 -17.00 -21.99
CA TYR A 550 27.62 -17.62 -23.32
C TYR A 550 29.07 -17.87 -23.81
N LYS A 551 30.10 -17.52 -23.04
CA LYS A 551 31.51 -17.68 -23.45
C LYS A 551 32.09 -19.02 -23.01
N SER A 552 32.73 -19.72 -23.94
CA SER A 552 33.53 -20.91 -23.66
C SER A 552 34.94 -20.55 -23.12
N ASN A 553 35.63 -21.53 -22.53
CA ASN A 553 37.06 -21.40 -22.21
C ASN A 553 37.91 -20.96 -23.43
N GLY A 554 37.57 -21.45 -24.62
CA GLY A 554 38.19 -21.04 -25.88
C GLY A 554 37.96 -19.57 -26.25
N ASP A 555 36.83 -18.97 -25.83
CA ASP A 555 36.56 -17.54 -26.01
C ASP A 555 37.36 -16.69 -25.04
N TYR A 556 37.40 -17.08 -23.76
CA TYR A 556 38.21 -16.41 -22.74
C TYR A 556 39.70 -16.40 -23.13
N ARG A 557 40.22 -17.53 -23.61
CA ARG A 557 41.59 -17.60 -24.17
C ARG A 557 41.78 -16.68 -25.37
N ARG A 558 40.86 -16.66 -26.34
CA ARG A 558 40.94 -15.78 -27.52
C ARG A 558 40.89 -14.29 -27.15
N GLU A 559 40.13 -13.94 -26.11
CA GLU A 559 40.08 -12.58 -25.57
C GLU A 559 41.39 -12.21 -24.87
N LEU A 560 41.91 -13.08 -24.00
CA LEU A 560 43.17 -12.86 -23.30
C LEU A 560 44.34 -12.72 -24.27
N CYS A 561 44.43 -13.57 -25.31
CA CYS A 561 45.40 -13.43 -26.40
C CYS A 561 45.30 -12.10 -27.18
N ARG A 562 44.17 -11.38 -27.14
CA ARG A 562 44.06 -10.03 -27.73
C ARG A 562 44.54 -8.95 -26.76
N LYS A 563 44.21 -9.08 -25.47
CA LYS A 563 44.47 -8.06 -24.43
C LYS A 563 45.83 -8.20 -23.71
N ALA A 564 46.52 -9.34 -23.82
CA ALA A 564 47.78 -9.63 -23.13
C ALA A 564 48.89 -10.14 -24.09
N ARG A 565 48.94 -9.65 -25.33
CA ARG A 565 49.87 -10.11 -26.40
C ARG A 565 51.35 -10.13 -26.02
N ASN A 566 51.78 -9.22 -25.14
CA ASN A 566 53.18 -9.06 -24.76
C ASN A 566 53.56 -9.95 -23.55
N GLU A 567 52.60 -10.65 -22.95
CA GLU A 567 52.75 -11.41 -21.71
C GLU A 567 52.74 -12.92 -22.02
N ALA A 568 53.74 -13.39 -22.78
CA ALA A 568 53.79 -14.76 -23.29
C ALA A 568 53.76 -15.85 -22.20
N ALA A 569 54.25 -15.55 -20.98
CA ALA A 569 54.17 -16.43 -19.82
C ALA A 569 52.72 -16.58 -19.31
N LEU A 570 51.99 -15.46 -19.18
CA LEU A 570 50.57 -15.42 -18.78
C LEU A 570 49.70 -16.26 -19.73
N LEU A 571 49.91 -16.06 -21.04
CA LEU A 571 49.14 -16.77 -22.07
C LEU A 571 49.41 -18.29 -22.06
N ARG A 572 50.64 -18.70 -21.73
CA ARG A 572 51.00 -20.12 -21.59
C ARG A 572 50.36 -20.72 -20.33
N ALA A 573 50.57 -20.09 -19.17
CA ALA A 573 50.02 -20.56 -17.90
C ALA A 573 48.48 -20.69 -17.94
N PHE A 574 47.78 -19.72 -18.55
CA PHE A 574 46.33 -19.80 -18.72
C PHE A 574 45.90 -20.92 -19.69
N GLN A 575 46.62 -21.13 -20.80
CA GLN A 575 46.34 -22.23 -21.73
C GLN A 575 46.53 -23.59 -21.06
N GLU A 576 47.59 -23.76 -20.27
CA GLU A 576 47.87 -25.00 -19.53
C GLU A 576 46.79 -25.28 -18.47
N ASN A 577 46.37 -24.25 -17.72
CA ASN A 577 45.28 -24.38 -16.74
C ASN A 577 43.93 -24.73 -17.39
N VAL A 578 43.60 -24.12 -18.54
CA VAL A 578 42.41 -24.49 -19.31
C VAL A 578 42.48 -25.95 -19.78
N SER A 579 43.62 -26.42 -20.28
CA SER A 579 43.79 -27.80 -20.73
C SER A 579 43.77 -28.81 -19.58
N ALA A 580 44.31 -28.46 -18.41
CA ALA A 580 44.19 -29.24 -17.19
C ALA A 580 42.73 -29.38 -16.76
N LEU A 581 41.98 -28.27 -16.70
CA LEU A 581 40.55 -28.30 -16.39
C LEU A 581 39.76 -29.10 -17.41
N GLU A 582 39.97 -28.88 -18.71
CA GLU A 582 39.21 -29.58 -19.76
C GLU A 582 39.46 -31.09 -19.76
N SER A 583 40.71 -31.53 -19.54
CA SER A 583 41.05 -32.96 -19.48
C SER A 583 40.49 -33.69 -18.25
N VAL A 584 40.37 -33.01 -17.11
CA VAL A 584 39.84 -33.56 -15.86
C VAL A 584 38.31 -33.42 -15.76
N TRP A 585 37.76 -32.26 -16.12
CA TRP A 585 36.32 -31.97 -15.95
C TRP A 585 35.47 -32.56 -17.09
N TYR A 586 35.86 -32.34 -18.34
CA TYR A 586 35.12 -32.84 -19.51
C TYR A 586 35.76 -34.10 -20.14
N GLY A 587 37.01 -34.41 -19.80
CA GLY A 587 37.72 -35.60 -20.25
C GLY A 587 37.59 -36.80 -19.31
N ARG A 588 38.51 -37.77 -19.47
CA ARG A 588 38.58 -39.01 -18.68
C ARG A 588 39.77 -39.07 -17.72
N HIS A 589 40.45 -37.95 -17.48
CA HIS A 589 41.58 -37.91 -16.55
C HIS A 589 41.08 -37.72 -15.12
N GLU A 590 41.62 -38.50 -14.19
CA GLU A 590 41.37 -38.29 -12.76
C GLU A 590 42.10 -37.01 -12.29
N ALA A 591 41.53 -36.33 -11.30
CA ALA A 591 42.15 -35.14 -10.70
C ALA A 591 43.28 -35.60 -9.76
N THR A 592 44.54 -35.51 -10.20
CA THR A 592 45.70 -35.90 -9.37
C THR A 592 46.35 -34.68 -8.69
N PRO A 593 47.04 -34.85 -7.54
CA PRO A 593 47.74 -33.77 -6.86
C PRO A 593 48.77 -33.05 -7.74
N GLU A 594 49.43 -33.76 -8.66
CA GLU A 594 50.45 -33.19 -9.55
C GLU A 594 49.85 -32.20 -10.56
N ILE A 595 48.68 -32.52 -11.14
CA ILE A 595 47.95 -31.61 -12.02
C ILE A 595 47.56 -30.34 -11.25
N LEU A 596 47.11 -30.52 -10.01
CA LEU A 596 46.63 -29.43 -9.16
C LEU A 596 47.78 -28.51 -8.72
N ARG A 597 48.95 -29.09 -8.39
CA ARG A 597 50.18 -28.34 -8.10
C ARG A 597 50.63 -27.51 -9.31
N ALA A 598 50.65 -28.09 -10.51
CA ALA A 598 50.97 -27.36 -11.74
C ALA A 598 49.99 -26.19 -12.01
N VAL A 599 48.70 -26.38 -11.74
CA VAL A 599 47.68 -25.32 -11.88
C VAL A 599 47.88 -24.19 -10.86
N ILE A 600 48.29 -24.52 -9.63
CA ILE A 600 48.63 -23.54 -8.58
C ILE A 600 49.89 -22.76 -8.94
N GLU A 601 50.95 -23.43 -9.41
CA GLU A 601 52.17 -22.78 -9.91
C GLU A 601 51.83 -21.80 -11.04
N ASN A 602 51.07 -22.24 -12.05
CA ASN A 602 50.59 -21.39 -13.14
C ASN A 602 49.68 -20.24 -12.66
N ARG A 603 48.89 -20.43 -11.59
CA ARG A 603 48.12 -19.33 -10.98
C ARG A 603 49.03 -18.23 -10.44
N THR A 604 50.19 -18.53 -9.87
CA THR A 604 51.13 -17.49 -9.40
C THR A 604 51.58 -16.57 -10.55
N VAL A 605 51.78 -17.13 -11.75
CA VAL A 605 52.11 -16.40 -12.98
C VAL A 605 50.94 -15.56 -13.49
N ILE A 606 49.69 -16.02 -13.28
CA ILE A 606 48.46 -15.32 -13.72
C ILE A 606 48.09 -14.17 -12.77
N VAL A 607 48.22 -14.38 -11.47
CA VAL A 607 47.69 -13.48 -10.41
C VAL A 607 48.77 -12.54 -9.83
N GLY A 608 50.06 -12.86 -10.00
CA GLY A 608 51.15 -11.96 -9.61
C GLY A 608 51.40 -11.86 -8.10
N GLY A 609 51.06 -12.90 -7.34
CA GLY A 609 51.31 -12.95 -5.90
C GLY A 609 51.42 -14.39 -5.37
N GLN A 610 52.32 -14.60 -4.41
CA GLN A 610 52.44 -15.87 -3.69
C GLN A 610 51.38 -15.95 -2.59
N ILE A 611 50.53 -16.98 -2.65
CA ILE A 611 49.67 -17.38 -1.52
C ILE A 611 50.37 -18.55 -0.85
N SER A 612 51.13 -18.26 0.20
CA SER A 612 51.93 -19.24 0.95
C SER A 612 51.11 -20.42 1.49
N GLU A 613 49.80 -20.22 1.76
CA GLU A 613 48.91 -21.30 2.18
C GLU A 613 48.54 -22.28 1.05
N LEU A 614 48.45 -21.83 -0.21
CA LEU A 614 48.19 -22.71 -1.36
C LEU A 614 49.40 -23.61 -1.65
N GLU A 615 50.61 -23.05 -1.63
CA GLU A 615 51.84 -23.82 -1.78
C GLU A 615 52.05 -24.79 -0.59
N ALA A 616 51.75 -24.38 0.64
CA ALA A 616 51.84 -25.25 1.81
C ALA A 616 50.85 -26.42 1.79
N VAL A 617 49.60 -26.20 1.38
CA VAL A 617 48.60 -27.28 1.22
C VAL A 617 48.94 -28.18 0.04
N ALA A 618 49.38 -27.62 -1.09
CA ALA A 618 49.78 -28.39 -2.27
C ALA A 618 51.12 -29.15 -2.10
N GLY A 619 51.90 -28.84 -1.06
CA GLY A 619 53.08 -29.61 -0.65
C GLY A 619 52.80 -30.68 0.41
N LEU A 620 51.59 -30.70 1.00
CA LEU A 620 51.09 -31.74 1.91
C LEU A 620 50.25 -32.80 1.18
N LEU A 621 49.73 -32.47 0.00
CA LEU A 621 49.18 -33.39 -1.02
C LEU A 621 50.30 -33.94 -1.91
#